data_AF-A0A0F7V2X0-F1
#
_entry.id   AF-A0A0F7V2X0-F1
#
_cell.length_a   1.000
_cell.length_b   1.000
_cell.length_c   1.000
_cell.angle_alpha   90.00
_cell.angle_beta   90.00
_cell.angle_gamma   90.00
#
_symmetry.space_group_name_H-M   'P 1'
#
loop_
_entity.id
_entity.type
_entity.pdbx_description
1 polymer ?
#
loop_
_entity_poly.entity_id
_entity_poly.type
_entity_poly.pdbx_seq_one_letter_code
_entity_poly.pdbx_strand_id
1 'polypeptide(L)'
;MEKMSVSLKALCLAPFNASDFKAAVFGGLFGGLASFLVTHLLLELTFSPFFSVFFAILLASIAGLVIQRALAIDPPVPPPALGFADEDDSLDLDPDTSLHSRMYSTQMQTRNLLFAFAFMIILSALFALFVDKAWFSSINWVVKIPMYCLLGNTLCFLLVFAGVDIVNFYCDMVWWEGRGNSCGVGGITGCFSDTAGLPGQPSAPLPVHNSAQVCVLLVGSLLLGSVFGFFYGLFDHDDVYASVRLIQDRYVCVPIAVIIGTFTAVLAARLGRGPAPDAAPLSDNAWTGRTGSSGPGGRGNAADAKQMSTEEFLNDDEEEGAMLFGHNALVA
;
A
#
# COMPACT_ATOMS: atom_id res chain seq x y z
N MET A 1 -12.41 -18.31 -0.47
CA MET A 1 -12.19 -17.79 -1.84
C MET A 1 -13.47 -17.57 -2.64
N GLU A 2 -14.51 -18.42 -2.51
CA GLU A 2 -15.72 -18.33 -3.34
C GLU A 2 -16.52 -17.01 -3.20
N LYS A 3 -16.69 -16.49 -1.96
CA LYS A 3 -17.33 -15.18 -1.71
C LYS A 3 -16.62 -13.99 -2.38
N MET A 4 -15.30 -14.06 -2.60
CA MET A 4 -14.55 -12.99 -3.28
C MET A 4 -14.86 -12.95 -4.79
N SER A 5 -15.08 -14.10 -5.42
CA SER A 5 -15.33 -14.18 -6.86
C SER A 5 -16.67 -13.55 -7.28
N VAL A 6 -17.69 -13.71 -6.43
CA VAL A 6 -19.04 -13.16 -6.68
C VAL A 6 -19.04 -11.65 -6.56
N SER A 7 -18.31 -11.12 -5.56
CA SER A 7 -18.17 -9.68 -5.35
C SER A 7 -17.44 -8.98 -6.51
N LEU A 8 -16.40 -9.62 -7.06
CA LEU A 8 -15.61 -9.04 -8.15
C LEU A 8 -16.42 -8.86 -9.44
N LYS A 9 -17.27 -9.84 -9.79
CA LYS A 9 -18.16 -9.74 -10.97
C LYS A 9 -19.17 -8.60 -10.84
N ALA A 10 -19.79 -8.46 -9.66
CA ALA A 10 -20.72 -7.37 -9.38
C ALA A 10 -20.01 -6.00 -9.44
N LEU A 11 -18.77 -5.92 -8.95
CA LEU A 11 -17.95 -4.71 -8.96
C LEU A 11 -17.60 -4.26 -10.40
N CYS A 12 -17.29 -5.20 -11.28
CA CYS A 12 -16.96 -4.92 -12.69
C CYS A 12 -18.17 -4.46 -13.51
N LEU A 13 -19.39 -4.82 -13.11
CA LEU A 13 -20.63 -4.47 -13.82
C LEU A 13 -21.30 -3.20 -13.29
N ALA A 14 -20.76 -2.59 -12.24
CA ALA A 14 -21.29 -1.35 -11.67
C ALA A 14 -21.15 -0.17 -12.65
N PRO A 15 -22.11 0.78 -12.66
CA PRO A 15 -22.07 1.95 -13.53
C PRO A 15 -20.81 2.79 -13.27
N PHE A 16 -20.23 3.32 -14.35
CA PHE A 16 -18.97 4.05 -14.32
C PHE A 16 -19.14 5.46 -13.75
N ASN A 17 -18.46 5.77 -12.64
CA ASN A 17 -18.54 7.08 -11.98
C ASN A 17 -17.33 7.97 -12.31
N ALA A 18 -17.47 9.27 -12.07
CA ALA A 18 -16.39 10.25 -12.32
C ALA A 18 -15.09 9.95 -11.55
N SER A 19 -15.19 9.37 -10.35
CA SER A 19 -14.02 8.96 -9.58
C SER A 19 -13.33 7.71 -10.16
N ASP A 20 -14.05 6.84 -10.87
CA ASP A 20 -13.44 5.73 -11.62
C ASP A 20 -12.72 6.23 -12.86
N PHE A 21 -13.25 7.27 -13.51
CA PHE A 21 -12.56 7.94 -14.60
C PHE A 21 -11.21 8.51 -14.15
N LYS A 22 -11.18 9.23 -13.03
CA LYS A 22 -9.93 9.77 -12.45
C LYS A 22 -8.92 8.65 -12.16
N ALA A 23 -9.38 7.56 -11.51
CA ALA A 23 -8.55 6.40 -11.23
C ALA A 23 -8.02 5.72 -12.50
N ALA A 24 -8.87 5.58 -13.53
CA ALA A 24 -8.48 5.02 -14.81
C ALA A 24 -7.38 5.86 -15.48
N VAL A 25 -7.56 7.18 -15.57
CA VAL A 25 -6.57 8.09 -16.17
C VAL A 25 -5.22 7.98 -15.43
N PHE A 26 -5.24 8.05 -14.10
CA PHE A 26 -4.01 7.95 -13.31
C PHE A 26 -3.34 6.59 -13.46
N GLY A 27 -4.11 5.49 -13.38
CA GLY A 27 -3.60 4.14 -13.56
C GLY A 27 -3.04 3.88 -14.96
N GLY A 28 -3.67 4.45 -15.99
CA GLY A 28 -3.20 4.38 -17.37
C GLY A 28 -1.88 5.12 -17.58
N LEU A 29 -1.77 6.36 -17.06
CA LEU A 29 -0.54 7.15 -17.13
C LEU A 29 0.60 6.45 -16.38
N PHE A 30 0.33 5.97 -15.17
CA PHE A 30 1.31 5.25 -14.36
C PHE A 30 1.74 3.94 -15.04
N GLY A 31 0.79 3.16 -15.60
CA GLY A 31 1.08 1.94 -16.35
C GLY A 31 1.93 2.20 -17.60
N GLY A 32 1.66 3.28 -18.34
CA GLY A 32 2.47 3.71 -19.48
C GLY A 32 3.90 4.09 -19.07
N LEU A 33 4.05 4.87 -18.01
CA LEU A 33 5.36 5.24 -17.45
C LEU A 33 6.13 4.01 -16.96
N ALA A 34 5.44 3.08 -16.28
CA ALA A 34 6.00 1.82 -15.84
C ALA A 34 6.51 0.98 -17.01
N SER A 35 5.74 0.88 -18.10
CA SER A 35 6.18 0.18 -19.30
C SER A 35 7.46 0.78 -19.88
N PHE A 36 7.55 2.11 -19.93
CA PHE A 36 8.73 2.79 -20.44
C PHE A 36 9.96 2.51 -19.57
N LEU A 37 9.84 2.67 -18.25
CA LEU A 37 10.94 2.45 -17.31
C LEU A 37 11.39 0.99 -17.28
N VAL A 38 10.47 0.05 -17.13
CA VAL A 38 10.82 -1.38 -17.06
C VAL A 38 11.43 -1.85 -18.38
N THR A 39 10.89 -1.44 -19.53
CA THR A 39 11.48 -1.84 -20.83
C THR A 39 12.87 -1.24 -21.03
N HIS A 40 13.07 0.04 -20.69
CA HIS A 40 14.38 0.66 -20.82
C HIS A 40 15.42 0.02 -19.90
N LEU A 41 15.02 -0.31 -18.67
CA LEU A 41 15.91 -0.94 -17.70
C LEU A 41 16.26 -2.38 -18.08
N LEU A 42 15.30 -3.17 -18.58
CA LEU A 42 15.57 -4.51 -19.10
C LEU A 42 16.54 -4.49 -20.29
N LEU A 43 16.35 -3.54 -21.22
CA LEU A 43 17.25 -3.34 -22.36
C LEU A 43 18.67 -3.04 -21.89
N GLU A 44 18.83 -2.05 -21.02
CA GLU A 44 20.15 -1.64 -20.53
C GLU A 44 20.84 -2.78 -19.77
N LEU A 45 20.09 -3.55 -18.98
CA LEU A 45 20.57 -4.73 -18.25
C LEU A 45 21.16 -5.79 -19.18
N THR A 46 20.58 -6.02 -20.36
CA THR A 46 21.16 -6.98 -21.32
C THR A 46 22.31 -6.43 -22.16
N PHE A 47 22.40 -5.11 -22.34
CA PHE A 47 23.45 -4.54 -23.18
C PHE A 47 24.76 -4.34 -22.41
N SER A 48 24.69 -3.95 -21.14
CA SER A 48 25.85 -3.55 -20.35
C SER A 48 26.05 -4.47 -19.12
N PRO A 49 27.12 -5.28 -19.09
CA PRO A 49 27.41 -6.13 -17.92
C PRO A 49 27.70 -5.30 -16.67
N PHE A 50 28.34 -4.13 -16.82
CA PHE A 50 28.58 -3.20 -15.71
C PHE A 50 27.27 -2.70 -15.11
N PHE A 51 26.30 -2.33 -15.95
CA PHE A 51 24.99 -1.89 -15.48
C PHE A 51 24.27 -3.02 -14.77
N SER A 52 24.35 -4.25 -15.28
CA SER A 52 23.71 -5.40 -14.63
C SER A 52 24.28 -5.71 -13.24
N VAL A 53 25.61 -5.67 -13.08
CA VAL A 53 26.25 -5.86 -11.76
C VAL A 53 25.84 -4.77 -10.78
N PHE A 54 25.85 -3.50 -11.21
CA PHE A 54 25.38 -2.39 -10.39
C PHE A 54 23.92 -2.56 -9.98
N PHE A 55 23.06 -2.91 -10.94
CA PHE A 55 21.65 -3.15 -10.71
C PHE A 55 21.40 -4.35 -9.76
N ALA A 56 22.17 -5.42 -9.88
CA ALA A 56 22.11 -6.55 -8.96
C ALA A 56 22.50 -6.15 -7.51
N ILE A 57 23.54 -5.33 -7.35
CA ILE A 57 23.94 -4.79 -6.03
C ILE A 57 22.82 -3.91 -5.46
N LEU A 58 22.18 -3.08 -6.28
CA LEU A 58 21.02 -2.28 -5.86
C LEU A 58 19.84 -3.15 -5.43
N LEU A 59 19.50 -4.21 -6.18
CA LEU A 59 18.44 -5.12 -5.77
C LEU A 59 18.80 -5.85 -4.47
N ALA A 60 20.06 -6.27 -4.31
CA ALA A 60 20.52 -6.90 -3.08
C ALA A 60 20.45 -5.94 -1.88
N SER A 61 20.79 -4.66 -2.05
CA SER A 61 20.67 -3.67 -0.98
C SER A 61 19.21 -3.41 -0.60
N ILE A 62 18.32 -3.30 -1.59
CA ILE A 62 16.86 -3.18 -1.36
C ILE A 62 16.34 -4.41 -0.61
N ALA A 63 16.74 -5.62 -1.00
CA ALA A 63 16.35 -6.85 -0.29
C ALA A 63 16.85 -6.83 1.16
N GLY A 64 18.07 -6.36 1.41
CA GLY A 64 18.61 -6.16 2.75
C GLY A 64 17.76 -5.21 3.60
N LEU A 65 17.33 -4.09 3.03
CA LEU A 65 16.42 -3.15 3.70
C LEU A 65 15.07 -3.79 4.00
N VAL A 66 14.49 -4.55 3.07
CA VAL A 66 13.21 -5.26 3.29
C VAL A 66 13.36 -6.28 4.42
N ILE A 67 14.46 -7.04 4.48
CA ILE A 67 14.74 -7.99 5.55
C ILE A 67 14.92 -7.26 6.88
N GLN A 68 15.67 -6.17 6.91
CA GLN A 68 15.85 -5.36 8.11
C GLN A 68 14.50 -4.86 8.64
N ARG A 69 13.61 -4.41 7.75
CA ARG A 69 12.24 -4.03 8.12
C ARG A 69 11.42 -5.21 8.64
N ALA A 70 11.56 -6.40 8.04
CA ALA A 70 10.87 -7.60 8.51
C ALA A 70 11.34 -8.06 9.91
N LEU A 71 12.61 -7.83 10.25
CA LEU A 71 13.19 -8.17 11.55
C LEU A 71 12.89 -7.14 12.64
N ALA A 72 12.70 -5.87 12.28
CA ALA A 72 12.32 -4.81 13.23
C ALA A 72 10.86 -4.92 13.71
N ILE A 73 10.06 -5.83 13.12
CA ILE A 73 8.72 -6.16 13.62
C ILE A 73 8.92 -7.10 14.82
N ASP A 74 8.85 -6.53 16.03
CA ASP A 74 9.04 -7.28 17.28
C ASP A 74 8.14 -8.52 17.32
N PRO A 75 8.65 -9.68 17.76
CA PRO A 75 7.81 -10.85 17.94
C PRO A 75 6.72 -10.50 18.97
N PRO A 76 5.44 -10.82 18.70
CA PRO A 76 4.39 -10.64 19.68
C PRO A 76 4.77 -11.38 20.96
N VAL A 77 5.03 -10.63 22.03
CA VAL A 77 5.35 -11.19 23.35
C VAL A 77 4.15 -12.05 23.75
N PRO A 78 4.31 -13.38 23.93
CA PRO A 78 3.20 -14.19 24.41
C PRO A 78 2.78 -13.61 25.76
N PRO A 79 1.47 -13.40 26.01
CA PRO A 79 1.03 -12.96 27.32
C PRO A 79 1.62 -13.91 28.36
N PRO A 80 2.09 -13.40 29.51
CA PRO A 80 2.56 -14.25 30.59
C PRO A 80 1.46 -15.28 30.82
N ALA A 81 1.82 -16.56 30.78
CA ALA A 81 0.89 -17.65 31.01
C ALA A 81 0.29 -17.45 32.41
N LEU A 82 -0.83 -16.73 32.48
CA LEU A 82 -1.69 -16.67 33.64
C LEU A 82 -2.12 -18.12 33.83
N GLY A 83 -1.50 -18.75 34.82
CA GLY A 83 -1.63 -20.17 35.07
C GLY A 83 -3.09 -20.56 35.20
N PHE A 84 -3.44 -21.69 34.59
CA PHE A 84 -4.52 -22.58 34.99
C PHE A 84 -5.71 -21.86 35.66
N ALA A 85 -6.53 -21.19 34.85
CA ALA A 85 -7.92 -21.00 35.25
C ALA A 85 -8.62 -22.33 34.98
N ASP A 86 -9.06 -22.96 36.06
CA ASP A 86 -9.78 -24.22 36.06
C ASP A 86 -10.93 -24.22 35.05
N GLU A 87 -11.04 -25.31 34.31
CA GLU A 87 -12.14 -25.63 33.41
C GLU A 87 -13.43 -25.71 34.25
N ASP A 88 -14.32 -24.70 34.21
CA ASP A 88 -15.77 -24.91 34.46
C ASP A 88 -16.67 -23.66 34.27
N ASP A 89 -16.16 -22.43 34.17
CA ASP A 89 -17.05 -21.26 33.98
C ASP A 89 -17.25 -20.90 32.49
N SER A 90 -18.30 -21.47 31.91
CA SER A 90 -18.83 -21.14 30.59
C SER A 90 -19.72 -19.90 30.63
N LEU A 91 -19.20 -18.71 30.94
CA LEU A 91 -19.96 -17.44 30.79
C LEU A 91 -19.04 -16.29 30.35
N ASP A 92 -19.49 -15.61 29.29
CA ASP A 92 -18.96 -14.36 28.70
C ASP A 92 -17.53 -14.39 28.15
N LEU A 93 -17.40 -14.88 26.91
CA LEU A 93 -16.24 -14.66 26.06
C LEU A 93 -15.99 -13.16 25.86
N ASP A 94 -15.05 -12.63 26.64
CA ASP A 94 -14.63 -11.24 26.61
C ASP A 94 -14.17 -10.85 25.18
N PRO A 95 -14.78 -9.85 24.52
CA PRO A 95 -14.49 -9.48 23.12
C PRO A 95 -13.00 -9.21 22.85
N ASP A 96 -12.25 -8.82 23.88
CA ASP A 96 -10.83 -8.47 23.81
C ASP A 96 -9.92 -9.65 23.44
N THR A 97 -10.27 -10.88 23.85
CA THR A 97 -9.51 -12.09 23.49
C THR A 97 -9.58 -12.37 21.99
N SER A 98 -10.75 -12.13 21.37
CA SER A 98 -10.96 -12.36 19.94
C SER A 98 -10.22 -11.36 19.06
N LEU A 99 -10.08 -10.11 19.52
CA LEU A 99 -9.37 -9.05 18.83
C LEU A 99 -7.85 -9.28 18.87
N HIS A 100 -7.33 -9.68 20.03
CA HIS A 100 -5.91 -9.99 20.21
C HIS A 100 -5.45 -11.15 19.31
N SER A 101 -6.25 -12.22 19.23
CA SER A 101 -6.00 -13.34 18.32
C SER A 101 -5.94 -12.91 16.84
N ARG A 102 -6.84 -11.99 16.42
CA ARG A 102 -6.83 -11.44 15.05
C ARG A 102 -5.57 -10.60 14.79
N MET A 103 -5.16 -9.75 15.72
CA MET A 103 -3.96 -8.92 15.55
C MET A 103 -2.70 -9.78 15.38
N TYR A 104 -2.51 -10.81 16.22
CA TYR A 104 -1.38 -11.74 16.12
C TYR A 104 -1.28 -12.42 14.75
N SER A 105 -2.42 -12.89 14.22
CA SER A 105 -2.46 -13.58 12.93
C SER A 105 -2.04 -12.69 11.75
N THR A 106 -2.39 -11.40 11.78
CA THR A 106 -2.06 -10.45 10.71
C THR A 106 -0.57 -10.09 10.68
N GLN A 107 0.06 -9.94 11.86
CA GLN A 107 1.47 -9.60 11.98
C GLN A 107 2.37 -10.71 11.41
N MET A 108 2.06 -11.97 11.73
CA MET A 108 2.78 -13.12 11.19
C MET A 108 2.63 -13.25 9.68
N GLN A 109 1.44 -12.96 9.15
CA GLN A 109 1.19 -13.00 7.70
C GLN A 109 2.00 -11.93 6.97
N THR A 110 2.05 -10.70 7.49
CA THR A 110 2.86 -9.61 6.92
C THR A 110 4.33 -9.94 6.93
N ARG A 111 4.85 -10.47 8.05
CA ARG A 111 6.26 -10.88 8.15
C ARG A 111 6.61 -11.95 7.13
N ASN A 112 5.77 -12.97 6.98
CA ASN A 112 6.00 -14.02 5.99
C ASN A 112 5.94 -13.49 4.55
N LEU A 113 5.04 -12.54 4.26
CA LEU A 113 4.95 -11.90 2.96
C LEU A 113 6.21 -11.08 2.65
N LEU A 114 6.72 -10.31 3.61
CA LEU A 114 7.96 -9.54 3.46
C LEU A 114 9.17 -10.45 3.20
N PHE A 115 9.28 -11.59 3.90
CA PHE A 115 10.33 -12.56 3.63
C PHE A 115 10.20 -13.20 2.25
N ALA A 116 8.99 -13.58 1.83
CA ALA A 116 8.75 -14.11 0.49
C ALA A 116 9.13 -13.09 -0.59
N PHE A 117 8.81 -11.81 -0.35
CA PHE A 117 9.16 -10.72 -1.25
C PHE A 117 10.68 -10.49 -1.32
N ALA A 118 11.36 -10.42 -0.16
CA ALA A 118 12.81 -10.29 -0.11
C ALA A 118 13.51 -11.46 -0.83
N PHE A 119 13.02 -12.68 -0.64
CA PHE A 119 13.52 -13.86 -1.36
C PHE A 119 13.39 -13.71 -2.88
N MET A 120 12.23 -13.24 -3.37
CA MET A 120 12.02 -12.96 -4.79
C MET A 120 13.00 -11.91 -5.32
N ILE A 121 13.26 -10.82 -4.56
CA ILE A 121 14.24 -9.79 -4.95
C ILE A 121 15.65 -10.37 -5.02
N ILE A 122 16.08 -11.16 -4.03
CA ILE A 122 17.41 -11.79 -4.00
C ILE A 122 17.58 -12.71 -5.21
N LEU A 123 16.58 -13.52 -5.51
CA LEU A 123 16.59 -14.43 -6.64
C LEU A 123 16.66 -13.66 -7.98
N SER A 124 15.95 -12.54 -8.08
CA SER A 124 16.06 -11.63 -9.23
C SER A 124 17.43 -10.94 -9.32
N ALA A 125 18.04 -10.56 -8.21
CA ALA A 125 19.39 -9.96 -8.17
C ALA A 125 20.45 -10.96 -8.65
N LEU A 126 20.34 -12.21 -8.22
CA LEU A 126 21.18 -13.31 -8.66
C LEU A 126 21.03 -13.52 -10.18
N PHE A 127 19.80 -13.52 -10.69
CA PHE A 127 19.55 -13.61 -12.14
C PHE A 127 20.09 -12.43 -12.93
N ALA A 128 20.03 -11.20 -12.40
CA ALA A 128 20.66 -10.06 -13.04
C ALA A 128 22.17 -10.28 -13.23
N LEU A 129 22.88 -10.84 -12.24
CA LEU A 129 24.31 -11.20 -12.41
C LEU A 129 24.53 -12.26 -13.51
N PHE A 130 23.60 -13.19 -13.67
CA PHE A 130 23.70 -14.25 -14.67
C PHE A 130 23.38 -13.80 -16.09
N VAL A 131 22.68 -12.69 -16.30
CA VAL A 131 22.32 -12.15 -17.64
C VAL A 131 23.54 -11.84 -18.52
N ASP A 132 24.76 -11.87 -17.97
CA ASP A 132 25.97 -11.65 -18.76
C ASP A 132 26.09 -12.63 -19.95
N LYS A 133 26.44 -12.06 -21.11
CA LYS A 133 26.34 -12.69 -22.45
C LYS A 133 27.14 -13.99 -22.57
N ALA A 134 28.21 -14.14 -21.80
CA ALA A 134 29.08 -15.32 -21.87
C ALA A 134 28.39 -16.60 -21.36
N TRP A 135 27.52 -16.49 -20.34
CA TRP A 135 26.80 -17.63 -19.77
C TRP A 135 25.48 -17.89 -20.51
N PHE A 136 24.88 -16.83 -21.05
CA PHE A 136 23.58 -16.87 -21.73
C PHE A 136 23.58 -17.59 -23.09
N SER A 137 24.74 -17.73 -23.73
CA SER A 137 24.82 -18.40 -25.04
C SER A 137 24.55 -19.92 -24.96
N SER A 138 24.78 -20.54 -23.80
CA SER A 138 24.67 -22.00 -23.63
C SER A 138 23.32 -22.46 -23.05
N ILE A 139 22.49 -21.55 -22.54
CA ILE A 139 21.27 -21.88 -21.79
C ILE A 139 20.05 -22.00 -22.71
N ASN A 140 19.24 -23.05 -22.50
CA ASN A 140 17.98 -23.29 -23.20
C ASN A 140 16.98 -22.13 -23.01
N TRP A 141 16.24 -21.80 -24.07
CA TRP A 141 15.21 -20.75 -24.07
C TRP A 141 14.14 -20.93 -22.97
N VAL A 142 13.82 -22.18 -22.62
CA VAL A 142 12.86 -22.53 -21.57
C VAL A 142 13.25 -21.99 -20.19
N VAL A 143 14.55 -21.85 -19.90
CA VAL A 143 15.04 -21.30 -18.63
C VAL A 143 15.18 -19.79 -18.69
N LYS A 144 15.44 -19.22 -19.88
CA LYS A 144 15.58 -17.76 -20.06
C LYS A 144 14.27 -17.04 -19.80
N ILE A 145 13.16 -17.51 -20.37
CA ILE A 145 11.84 -16.88 -20.22
C ILE A 145 11.44 -16.69 -18.75
N PRO A 146 11.41 -17.73 -17.88
CA PRO A 146 11.02 -17.56 -16.48
C PRO A 146 12.00 -16.67 -15.71
N MET A 147 13.27 -16.64 -16.10
CA MET A 147 14.25 -15.74 -15.51
C MET A 147 13.90 -14.27 -15.80
N TYR A 148 13.61 -13.92 -17.05
CA TYR A 148 13.16 -12.58 -17.42
C TYR A 148 11.78 -12.23 -16.82
N CYS A 149 10.87 -13.19 -16.69
CA CYS A 149 9.60 -13.00 -15.97
C CYS A 149 9.83 -12.64 -14.51
N LEU A 150 10.73 -13.32 -13.80
CA LEU A 150 11.03 -13.02 -12.41
C LEU A 150 11.69 -11.65 -12.24
N LEU A 151 12.56 -11.27 -13.17
CA LEU A 151 13.21 -9.96 -13.18
C LEU A 151 12.19 -8.84 -13.48
N GLY A 152 11.33 -9.04 -14.48
CA GLY A 152 10.22 -8.13 -14.80
C GLY A 152 9.20 -7.99 -13.65
N ASN A 153 8.86 -9.08 -12.98
CA ASN A 153 7.98 -9.08 -11.80
C ASN A 153 8.56 -8.28 -10.65
N THR A 154 9.84 -8.50 -10.32
CA THR A 154 10.52 -7.78 -9.25
C THR A 154 10.57 -6.28 -9.54
N LEU A 155 10.88 -5.90 -10.78
CA LEU A 155 10.91 -4.50 -11.21
C LEU A 155 9.55 -3.83 -11.15
N CYS A 156 8.50 -4.47 -11.69
CA CYS A 156 7.16 -3.91 -11.67
C CYS A 156 6.63 -3.78 -10.24
N PHE A 157 6.93 -4.75 -9.38
CA PHE A 157 6.59 -4.68 -7.97
C PHE A 157 7.27 -3.49 -7.31
N LEU A 158 8.60 -3.38 -7.39
CA LEU A 158 9.34 -2.27 -6.77
C LEU A 158 8.83 -0.91 -7.26
N LEU A 159 8.55 -0.80 -8.55
CA LEU A 159 8.04 0.43 -9.13
C LEU A 159 6.63 0.78 -8.62
N VAL A 160 5.73 -0.21 -8.51
CA VAL A 160 4.38 0.00 -7.98
C VAL A 160 4.41 0.41 -6.52
N PHE A 161 5.25 -0.23 -5.69
CA PHE A 161 5.40 0.16 -4.28
C PHE A 161 6.02 1.54 -4.13
N ALA A 162 7.11 1.83 -4.83
CA ALA A 162 7.69 3.17 -4.85
C ALA A 162 6.67 4.23 -5.33
N GLY A 163 5.86 3.89 -6.33
CA GLY A 163 4.78 4.76 -6.80
C GLY A 163 3.71 5.02 -5.73
N VAL A 164 3.26 3.97 -5.03
CA VAL A 164 2.31 4.10 -3.92
C VAL A 164 2.90 4.93 -2.77
N ASP A 165 4.17 4.71 -2.43
CA ASP A 165 4.86 5.45 -1.38
C ASP A 165 5.04 6.93 -1.74
N ILE A 166 5.41 7.24 -2.99
CA ILE A 166 5.48 8.61 -3.50
C ILE A 166 4.10 9.28 -3.46
N VAL A 167 3.04 8.59 -3.87
CA VAL A 167 1.68 9.13 -3.84
C VAL A 167 1.25 9.38 -2.40
N ASN A 168 1.52 8.45 -1.49
CA ASN A 168 1.21 8.61 -0.07
C ASN A 168 1.97 9.79 0.53
N PHE A 169 3.27 9.91 0.24
CA PHE A 169 4.11 11.03 0.66
C PHE A 169 3.59 12.36 0.11
N TYR A 170 3.23 12.41 -1.17
CA TYR A 170 2.69 13.61 -1.81
C TYR A 170 1.33 14.00 -1.20
N CYS A 171 0.44 13.05 -0.96
CA CYS A 171 -0.84 13.31 -0.30
C CYS A 171 -0.66 13.85 1.13
N ASP A 172 0.28 13.28 1.90
CA ASP A 172 0.58 13.74 3.25
C ASP A 172 1.18 15.14 3.24
N MET A 173 2.14 15.40 2.35
CA MET A 173 2.76 16.71 2.17
C MET A 173 1.75 17.80 1.76
N VAL A 174 0.92 17.53 0.75
CA VAL A 174 -0.11 18.49 0.28
C VAL A 174 -1.17 18.73 1.35
N TRP A 175 -1.57 17.69 2.08
CA TRP A 175 -2.52 17.83 3.19
C TRP A 175 -1.94 18.68 4.32
N TRP A 176 -0.66 18.49 4.66
CA TRP A 176 0.04 19.25 5.70
C TRP A 176 0.05 20.75 5.39
N GLU A 177 0.34 21.12 4.14
CA GLU A 177 0.40 22.51 3.71
C GLU A 177 -0.98 23.20 3.73
N GLY A 178 -2.07 22.43 3.58
CA GLY A 178 -3.45 22.91 3.71
C GLY A 178 -3.86 23.32 5.14
N ARG A 179 -3.26 22.73 6.19
CA ARG A 179 -3.54 23.13 7.57
C ARG A 179 -2.81 24.41 8.00
N GLY A 180 -1.63 24.68 7.43
CA GLY A 180 -0.84 25.88 7.74
C GLY A 180 -1.52 27.20 7.35
N ASN A 181 -2.39 27.18 6.34
CA ASN A 181 -3.05 28.39 5.80
C ASN A 181 -4.48 28.62 6.30
N SER A 182 -4.95 27.91 7.33
CA SER A 182 -6.26 28.18 7.96
C SER A 182 -6.31 29.53 8.72
N CYS A 183 -5.25 30.35 8.66
CA CYS A 183 -5.26 31.75 9.08
C CYS A 183 -5.21 32.77 7.92
N GLY A 184 -5.34 32.38 6.65
CA GLY A 184 -5.23 33.36 5.57
C GLY A 184 -5.61 32.90 4.17
N VAL A 185 -6.79 33.36 3.74
CA VAL A 185 -7.20 33.74 2.36
C VAL A 185 -7.09 32.66 1.27
N GLY A 186 -8.27 32.33 0.72
CA GLY A 186 -8.49 31.23 -0.21
C GLY A 186 -7.66 31.27 -1.51
N GLY A 187 -7.10 30.11 -1.83
CA GLY A 187 -6.49 29.80 -3.12
C GLY A 187 -6.91 28.41 -3.60
N ILE A 188 -7.64 28.38 -4.72
CA ILE A 188 -7.72 27.42 -5.85
C ILE A 188 -7.75 25.88 -5.62
N THR A 189 -7.55 25.34 -4.42
CA THR A 189 -7.48 23.87 -4.16
C THR A 189 -8.86 23.23 -3.89
N GLY A 190 -9.95 23.95 -4.19
CA GLY A 190 -11.33 23.54 -3.88
C GLY A 190 -11.91 22.38 -4.70
N CYS A 191 -11.18 21.79 -5.64
CA CYS A 191 -11.73 20.76 -6.55
C CYS A 191 -11.53 19.30 -6.08
N PHE A 192 -10.92 19.08 -4.91
CA PHE A 192 -10.74 17.74 -4.32
C PHE A 192 -11.43 17.55 -2.96
N SER A 193 -12.11 18.57 -2.42
CA SER A 193 -12.81 18.53 -1.13
C SER A 193 -14.32 18.74 -1.29
N ASP A 194 -15.03 17.79 -1.91
CA ASP A 194 -16.51 17.77 -1.90
C ASP A 194 -17.10 17.10 -0.66
N THR A 195 -16.31 16.91 0.40
CA THR A 195 -16.82 16.48 1.72
C THR A 195 -16.14 17.27 2.84
N ALA A 196 -16.41 18.57 2.91
CA ALA A 196 -16.23 19.36 4.12
C ALA A 196 -17.31 18.97 5.15
N GLY A 197 -17.18 17.77 5.72
CA GLY A 197 -17.97 17.32 6.85
C GLY A 197 -17.24 17.61 8.16
N LEU A 198 -17.84 18.51 8.96
CA LEU A 198 -17.75 18.67 10.43
C LEU A 198 -16.36 18.66 11.14
N PRO A 199 -16.12 19.63 12.06
CA PRO A 199 -14.97 19.58 12.96
C PRO A 199 -15.12 18.39 13.92
N GLY A 200 -14.29 17.37 13.76
CA GLY A 200 -14.29 16.20 14.64
C GLY A 200 -14.01 14.86 13.97
N GLN A 201 -13.81 14.78 12.64
CA GLN A 201 -13.38 13.53 12.00
C GLN A 201 -11.87 13.52 11.70
N PRO A 202 -11.06 12.77 12.46
CA PRO A 202 -9.68 12.49 12.10
C PRO A 202 -9.65 11.32 11.10
N SER A 203 -9.60 11.62 9.81
CA SER A 203 -8.95 10.73 8.83
C SER A 203 -8.83 11.46 7.51
N ALA A 204 -7.65 12.03 7.25
CA ALA A 204 -7.27 12.30 5.87
C ALA A 204 -7.32 10.94 5.11
N PRO A 205 -8.03 10.85 3.98
CA PRO A 205 -8.17 9.59 3.27
C PRO A 205 -6.85 9.26 2.59
N LEU A 206 -5.99 8.46 3.24
CA LEU A 206 -4.88 7.81 2.54
C LEU A 206 -5.47 6.93 1.40
N PRO A 207 -4.88 6.92 0.19
CA PRO A 207 -5.43 6.23 -0.98
C PRO A 207 -5.55 4.70 -0.88
N VAL A 208 -4.83 4.05 0.05
CA VAL A 208 -4.79 2.59 0.18
C VAL A 208 -4.87 2.18 1.65
N HIS A 209 -6.06 1.82 2.12
CA HIS A 209 -6.27 1.31 3.49
C HIS A 209 -6.64 -0.16 3.52
N ASN A 210 -7.24 -0.67 2.43
CA ASN A 210 -7.82 -1.99 2.43
C ASN A 210 -6.80 -3.02 1.91
N SER A 211 -6.64 -4.12 2.63
CA SER A 211 -5.82 -5.27 2.19
C SER A 211 -6.26 -5.80 0.82
N ALA A 212 -7.53 -5.65 0.47
CA ALA A 212 -8.05 -5.97 -0.86
C ALA A 212 -7.48 -5.07 -1.97
N GLN A 213 -7.29 -3.78 -1.71
CA GLN A 213 -6.68 -2.85 -2.67
C GLN A 213 -5.22 -3.20 -2.90
N VAL A 214 -4.48 -3.47 -1.82
CA VAL A 214 -3.08 -3.93 -1.89
C VAL A 214 -3.00 -5.23 -2.69
N CYS A 215 -3.91 -6.18 -2.45
CA CYS A 215 -3.95 -7.44 -3.19
C CYS A 215 -4.18 -7.23 -4.71
N VAL A 216 -5.09 -6.33 -5.10
CA VAL A 216 -5.30 -6.00 -6.51
C VAL A 216 -4.07 -5.34 -7.13
N LEU A 217 -3.42 -4.42 -6.43
CA LEU A 217 -2.19 -3.78 -6.90
C LEU A 217 -1.05 -4.81 -7.07
N LEU A 218 -0.94 -5.76 -6.13
CA LEU A 218 0.02 -6.86 -6.20
C LEU A 218 -0.24 -7.80 -7.38
N VAL A 219 -1.49 -8.21 -7.59
CA VAL A 219 -1.84 -9.06 -8.72
C VAL A 219 -1.64 -8.32 -10.04
N GLY A 220 -2.03 -7.04 -10.11
CA GLY A 220 -1.81 -6.21 -11.29
C GLY A 220 -0.32 -6.02 -11.63
N SER A 221 0.53 -5.81 -10.62
CA SER A 221 1.98 -5.65 -10.82
C SER A 221 2.66 -6.94 -11.26
N LEU A 222 2.26 -8.09 -10.69
CA LEU A 222 2.74 -9.41 -11.12
C LEU A 222 2.29 -9.76 -12.54
N LEU A 223 1.05 -9.43 -12.92
CA LEU A 223 0.59 -9.63 -14.30
C LEU A 223 1.39 -8.75 -15.27
N LEU A 224 1.58 -7.48 -14.92
CA LEU A 224 2.32 -6.52 -15.73
C LEU A 224 3.79 -6.96 -15.92
N GLY A 225 4.47 -7.33 -14.83
CA GLY A 225 5.86 -7.79 -14.87
C GLY A 225 6.03 -9.10 -15.62
N SER A 226 5.08 -10.03 -15.49
CA SER A 226 5.11 -11.31 -16.21
C SER A 226 4.94 -11.12 -17.71
N VAL A 227 4.06 -10.20 -18.13
CA VAL A 227 3.89 -9.85 -19.54
C VAL A 227 5.18 -9.25 -20.10
N PHE A 228 5.80 -8.29 -19.41
CA PHE A 228 7.05 -7.68 -19.88
C PHE A 228 8.19 -8.68 -19.94
N GLY A 229 8.40 -9.47 -18.89
CA GLY A 229 9.46 -10.47 -18.87
C GLY A 229 9.25 -11.59 -19.88
N PHE A 230 8.00 -11.96 -20.18
CA PHE A 230 7.67 -12.94 -21.21
C PHE A 230 8.04 -12.44 -22.61
N PHE A 231 7.58 -11.24 -23.00
CA PHE A 231 7.94 -10.66 -24.29
C PHE A 231 9.45 -10.45 -24.41
N TYR A 232 10.08 -9.96 -23.35
CA TYR A 232 11.52 -9.77 -23.33
C TYR A 232 12.30 -11.08 -23.48
N GLY A 233 11.90 -12.12 -22.76
CA GLY A 233 12.51 -13.45 -22.85
C GLY A 233 12.30 -14.13 -24.21
N LEU A 234 11.20 -13.84 -24.91
CA LEU A 234 11.00 -14.26 -26.29
C LEU A 234 11.95 -13.51 -27.25
N PHE A 235 12.08 -12.19 -27.08
CA PHE A 235 12.91 -11.38 -27.99
C PHE A 235 14.41 -11.57 -27.79
N ASP A 236 14.87 -11.88 -26.58
CA ASP A 236 16.26 -12.24 -26.30
C ASP A 236 16.70 -13.53 -27.01
N HIS A 237 15.75 -14.38 -27.44
CA HIS A 237 16.07 -15.59 -28.19
C HIS A 237 16.50 -15.32 -29.65
N ASP A 238 16.00 -14.26 -30.26
CA ASP A 238 16.04 -14.05 -31.71
C ASP A 238 17.26 -13.22 -32.18
N ASP A 239 18.44 -13.85 -32.21
CA ASP A 239 19.60 -13.54 -33.07
C ASP A 239 20.17 -12.08 -33.08
N VAL A 240 21.30 -11.88 -33.77
CA VAL A 240 22.12 -10.63 -33.77
C VAL A 240 21.36 -9.33 -34.10
N TYR A 241 20.16 -9.42 -34.70
CA TYR A 241 19.28 -8.28 -35.02
C TYR A 241 18.22 -7.96 -33.96
N ALA A 242 18.22 -8.67 -32.82
CA ALA A 242 17.25 -8.50 -31.74
C ALA A 242 17.10 -7.05 -31.28
N SER A 243 18.19 -6.26 -31.28
CA SER A 243 18.18 -4.88 -30.79
C SER A 243 17.24 -3.95 -31.58
N VAL A 244 17.14 -4.13 -32.90
CA VAL A 244 16.26 -3.29 -33.74
C VAL A 244 14.80 -3.70 -33.58
N ARG A 245 14.51 -5.00 -33.48
CA ARG A 245 13.16 -5.51 -33.21
C ARG A 245 12.67 -5.12 -31.82
N LEU A 246 13.52 -5.21 -30.81
CA LEU A 246 13.22 -4.78 -29.44
C LEU A 246 12.79 -3.30 -29.35
N ILE A 247 13.35 -2.43 -30.20
CA ILE A 247 12.93 -1.02 -30.27
C ILE A 247 11.54 -0.90 -30.89
N GLN A 248 11.25 -1.67 -31.95
CA GLN A 248 9.96 -1.64 -32.64
C GLN A 248 8.84 -2.29 -31.81
N ASP A 249 9.14 -3.37 -31.09
CA ASP A 249 8.16 -4.12 -30.31
C ASP A 249 7.84 -3.46 -28.95
N ARG A 250 8.65 -2.46 -28.54
CA ARG A 250 8.33 -1.58 -27.40
C ARG A 250 6.96 -0.93 -27.53
N TYR A 251 6.55 -0.61 -28.76
CA TYR A 251 5.24 0.00 -29.03
C TYR A 251 4.07 -0.95 -28.71
N VAL A 252 4.29 -2.26 -28.64
CA VAL A 252 3.26 -3.24 -28.27
C VAL A 252 3.08 -3.34 -26.76
N CYS A 253 4.16 -3.21 -25.98
CA CYS A 253 4.12 -3.31 -24.52
C CYS A 253 3.39 -2.13 -23.86
N VAL A 254 3.53 -0.91 -24.39
CA VAL A 254 2.92 0.31 -23.85
C VAL A 254 1.38 0.24 -23.77
N PRO A 255 0.63 -0.07 -24.85
CA PRO A 255 -0.83 -0.13 -24.78
C PRO A 255 -1.31 -1.24 -23.84
N ILE A 256 -0.62 -2.39 -23.80
CA ILE A 256 -0.95 -3.48 -22.87
C ILE A 256 -0.81 -2.99 -21.42
N ALA A 257 0.28 -2.28 -21.12
CA ALA A 257 0.52 -1.73 -19.79
C ALA A 257 -0.50 -0.67 -19.37
N VAL A 258 -0.91 0.20 -20.30
CA VAL A 258 -1.97 1.19 -20.07
C VAL A 258 -3.29 0.48 -19.76
N ILE A 259 -3.64 -0.58 -20.50
CA ILE A 259 -4.87 -1.35 -20.27
C ILE A 259 -4.82 -2.05 -18.90
N ILE A 260 -3.72 -2.72 -18.56
CA ILE A 260 -3.58 -3.39 -17.26
C ILE A 260 -3.59 -2.36 -16.12
N GLY A 261 -2.90 -1.24 -16.29
CA GLY A 261 -2.82 -0.16 -15.30
C GLY A 261 -4.17 0.53 -15.06
N THR A 262 -4.90 0.88 -16.12
CA THR A 262 -6.27 1.43 -16.02
C THR A 262 -7.20 0.46 -15.29
N PHE A 263 -7.19 -0.82 -15.67
CA PHE A 263 -8.03 -1.84 -15.06
C PHE A 263 -7.70 -2.04 -13.58
N THR A 264 -6.43 -2.18 -13.25
CA THR A 264 -5.95 -2.36 -11.87
C THR A 264 -6.34 -1.17 -10.98
N ALA A 265 -6.16 0.06 -11.47
CA ALA A 265 -6.51 1.27 -10.71
C ALA A 265 -8.03 1.43 -10.50
N VAL A 266 -8.85 1.11 -11.50
CA VAL A 266 -10.31 1.12 -11.35
C VAL A 266 -10.76 0.09 -10.33
N LEU A 267 -10.24 -1.14 -10.39
CA LEU A 267 -10.54 -2.18 -9.40
C LEU A 267 -10.15 -1.76 -7.99
N ALA A 268 -8.95 -1.20 -7.82
CA ALA A 268 -8.49 -0.68 -6.52
C ALA A 268 -9.40 0.45 -6.01
N ALA A 269 -9.80 1.38 -6.87
CA ALA A 269 -10.71 2.47 -6.50
C ALA A 269 -12.10 1.94 -6.10
N ARG A 270 -12.61 0.92 -6.78
CA ARG A 270 -13.91 0.31 -6.48
C ARG A 270 -13.88 -0.47 -5.16
N LEU A 271 -12.82 -1.23 -4.89
CA LEU A 271 -12.65 -1.96 -3.62
C LEU A 271 -12.47 -1.03 -2.41
N GLY A 272 -12.01 0.20 -2.63
CA GLY A 272 -11.88 1.21 -1.59
C GLY A 272 -13.20 1.80 -1.09
N ARG A 273 -14.28 1.72 -1.87
CA ARG A 273 -15.53 2.43 -1.54
C ARG A 273 -16.39 1.75 -0.48
N GLY A 274 -16.04 0.53 -0.06
CA GLY A 274 -16.87 -0.27 0.85
C GLY A 274 -18.27 -0.56 0.28
N PRO A 275 -19.07 -1.40 0.95
CA PRO A 275 -20.50 -1.45 0.69
C PRO A 275 -21.09 -0.08 1.06
N ALA A 276 -21.82 0.55 0.13
CA ALA A 276 -22.57 1.75 0.46
C ALA A 276 -23.45 1.47 1.71
N PRO A 277 -23.54 2.38 2.69
CA PRO A 277 -24.41 2.22 3.86
C PRO A 277 -25.91 2.09 3.55
N ASP A 278 -26.29 2.11 2.27
CA ASP A 278 -27.66 2.15 1.77
C ASP A 278 -28.28 0.74 1.70
N ALA A 279 -28.22 0.01 2.81
CA ALA A 279 -29.08 -1.13 3.09
C ALA A 279 -29.16 -1.39 4.60
N ALA A 280 -29.09 -0.36 5.44
CA ALA A 280 -29.68 -0.47 6.77
C ALA A 280 -31.17 -0.82 6.55
N PRO A 281 -31.66 -1.98 7.02
CA PRO A 281 -33.09 -2.21 7.04
C PRO A 281 -33.70 -1.03 7.80
N LEU A 282 -34.70 -0.39 7.20
CA LEU A 282 -35.59 0.53 7.90
C LEU A 282 -35.91 -0.11 9.26
N SER A 283 -35.28 0.39 10.33
CA SER A 283 -35.69 0.01 11.66
C SER A 283 -37.03 0.69 11.83
N ASP A 284 -38.08 -0.12 11.86
CA ASP A 284 -39.48 0.26 12.12
C ASP A 284 -39.67 0.76 13.56
N ASN A 285 -38.79 1.65 14.03
CA ASN A 285 -38.86 2.29 15.34
C ASN A 285 -39.50 3.68 15.23
N ALA A 286 -40.24 3.94 14.15
CA ALA A 286 -41.19 5.03 14.07
C ALA A 286 -42.49 4.61 14.80
N TRP A 287 -42.49 4.74 16.13
CA TRP A 287 -43.61 4.82 17.10
C TRP A 287 -42.97 4.55 18.48
N THR A 288 -42.96 5.39 19.51
CA THR A 288 -43.98 6.30 20.04
C THR A 288 -43.36 7.28 21.06
N GLY A 289 -43.79 8.54 21.03
CA GLY A 289 -44.12 9.31 22.24
C GLY A 289 -43.00 9.91 23.10
N ARG A 290 -42.72 11.20 22.91
CA ARG A 290 -42.75 12.20 24.00
C ARG A 290 -42.83 13.62 23.46
N THR A 291 -44.06 14.08 23.26
CA THR A 291 -44.41 15.49 23.39
C THR A 291 -44.28 15.88 24.86
N GLY A 292 -43.24 16.65 25.20
CA GLY A 292 -42.99 17.17 26.54
C GLY A 292 -42.75 18.67 26.50
N SER A 293 -43.84 19.41 26.64
CA SER A 293 -43.98 20.78 27.16
C SER A 293 -42.76 21.72 27.14
N SER A 294 -42.95 22.78 26.37
CA SER A 294 -42.49 24.15 26.60
C SER A 294 -42.55 24.60 28.08
N GLY A 295 -41.45 25.18 28.56
CA GLY A 295 -41.41 26.03 29.75
C GLY A 295 -40.31 27.10 29.60
N PRO A 296 -40.60 28.40 29.76
CA PRO A 296 -39.62 29.47 29.71
C PRO A 296 -39.20 29.90 31.12
N GLY A 297 -37.91 30.23 31.30
CA GLY A 297 -37.45 31.02 32.45
C GLY A 297 -36.23 30.44 33.16
N GLY A 298 -35.14 31.22 33.20
CA GLY A 298 -33.96 30.86 33.99
C GLY A 298 -32.71 31.68 33.67
N ARG A 299 -32.79 33.00 33.86
CA ARG A 299 -31.64 33.92 33.98
C ARG A 299 -30.90 33.62 35.29
N GLY A 300 -29.57 33.57 35.29
CA GLY A 300 -28.78 33.64 36.53
C GLY A 300 -27.28 33.34 36.36
N ASN A 301 -26.49 34.42 36.26
CA ASN A 301 -25.15 34.72 36.82
C ASN A 301 -24.09 33.58 36.90
N ALA A 302 -22.91 33.73 36.29
CA ALA A 302 -21.81 34.67 36.59
C ALA A 302 -21.11 34.41 37.94
N ALA A 303 -19.78 34.28 37.82
CA ALA A 303 -18.73 34.25 38.85
C ALA A 303 -18.59 32.96 39.67
N ASP A 304 -17.49 32.23 39.48
CA ASP A 304 -16.40 32.35 40.46
C ASP A 304 -15.06 31.89 39.89
N ALA A 305 -14.04 32.67 40.21
CA ALA A 305 -12.65 32.46 39.87
C ALA A 305 -11.93 31.97 41.13
N LYS A 306 -10.97 31.04 40.99
CA LYS A 306 -9.84 31.03 41.93
C LYS A 306 -8.58 30.37 41.36
N GLN A 307 -7.57 31.22 41.18
CA GLN A 307 -6.15 30.92 41.21
C GLN A 307 -5.75 30.07 42.42
N MET A 308 -4.77 29.18 42.24
CA MET A 308 -3.67 29.08 43.22
C MET A 308 -2.37 28.60 42.55
N SER A 309 -1.34 29.40 42.80
CA SER A 309 0.10 29.31 42.53
C SER A 309 0.78 28.07 43.12
N THR A 310 1.72 27.41 42.44
CA THR A 310 3.19 27.64 42.33
C THR A 310 4.03 27.21 43.56
N GLU A 311 5.01 26.33 43.28
CA GLU A 311 6.34 26.08 43.91
C GLU A 311 6.53 24.98 44.98
N GLU A 312 7.37 23.98 44.60
CA GLU A 312 8.56 23.39 45.28
C GLU A 312 8.93 22.09 44.50
N PHE A 313 9.96 21.98 43.65
CA PHE A 313 11.43 22.06 43.76
C PHE A 313 12.11 20.96 44.62
N LEU A 314 12.77 20.04 43.90
CA LEU A 314 13.81 19.04 44.23
C LEU A 314 13.46 17.80 45.09
N ASN A 315 13.49 16.64 44.43
CA ASN A 315 14.56 15.65 44.68
C ASN A 315 14.79 14.76 43.46
N ASP A 316 16.07 14.68 43.09
CA ASP A 316 16.69 13.73 42.19
C ASP A 316 16.56 12.29 42.73
N ASP A 317 16.42 11.30 41.84
CA ASP A 317 17.35 10.17 41.71
C ASP A 317 16.80 9.09 40.74
N GLU A 318 17.65 8.81 39.74
CA GLU A 318 17.89 7.52 39.06
C GLU A 318 16.90 6.87 38.08
N GLU A 319 17.50 6.50 36.94
CA GLU A 319 17.11 5.48 35.94
C GLU A 319 15.83 5.65 35.11
N GLU A 320 15.99 6.06 33.84
CA GLU A 320 15.82 5.13 32.71
C GLU A 320 16.32 5.76 31.39
N GLY A 321 17.28 5.09 30.77
CA GLY A 321 17.69 5.34 29.39
C GLY A 321 16.67 4.76 28.40
N ALA A 322 16.71 5.32 27.19
CA ALA A 322 15.98 4.88 25.99
C ALA A 322 14.55 5.40 25.79
N MET A 323 14.39 6.72 25.70
CA MET A 323 13.31 7.32 24.91
C MET A 323 13.83 8.50 24.08
N LEU A 324 14.43 8.21 22.91
CA LEU A 324 14.67 9.24 21.90
C LEU A 324 14.99 8.67 20.50
N PHE A 325 14.10 7.91 19.88
CA PHE A 325 14.10 7.71 18.42
C PHE A 325 12.71 7.28 17.94
N GLY A 326 11.83 8.25 17.70
CA GLY A 326 10.46 7.99 17.22
C GLY A 326 9.90 9.09 16.32
N HIS A 327 10.76 9.95 15.79
CA HIS A 327 10.43 10.94 14.76
C HIS A 327 11.69 11.09 13.91
N ASN A 328 11.56 10.90 12.59
CA ASN A 328 12.61 10.83 11.55
C ASN A 328 13.04 9.40 11.18
N ALA A 329 12.25 8.74 10.33
CA ALA A 329 12.75 7.64 9.50
C ALA A 329 11.98 7.57 8.16
N LEU A 330 11.99 8.70 7.44
CA LEU A 330 11.62 8.79 6.02
C LEU A 330 12.68 9.62 5.29
N VAL A 331 13.94 9.15 5.39
CA VAL A 331 15.03 9.43 4.46
C VAL A 331 15.86 8.16 4.39
N ALA A 332 15.60 7.34 3.37
CA ALA A 332 16.50 6.40 2.68
C ALA A 332 15.66 5.42 1.87
#